data_AF-A0A7L4HQB5-F1
#
_entry.id   AF-A0A7L4HQB5-F1
#
_cell.length_a   1.000
_cell.length_b   1.000
_cell.length_c   1.000
_cell.angle_alpha   90.00
_cell.angle_beta   90.00
_cell.angle_gamma   90.00
#
_symmetry.space_group_name_H-M   'P 1'
#
loop_
_entity.id
_entity.type
_entity.pdbx_description
1 polymer ?
#
loop_
_entity_poly.entity_id
_entity_poly.type
_entity_poly.pdbx_seq_one_letter_code
_entity_poly.pdbx_strand_id
1 'polypeptide(L)'
;QLDFWLAPRGTGYPVDIRVPFPSLQPLKAHLEANGISYSIMIEDVQALVDDERMEMLRSRRQLPLSTNTFDYTTYHSLDEIYAFMDLLVAENPNLVSKLEIGRSTENRPLYVLKFSKGGTNRPAIWIDTGIHSREWVTQASGVWFARKIVLDHENDQGLASILDKMDIFLEIVTNPDGFVFTQTQNRMWRKTRSRNSDSSCIGVDPNRNWDAGFGGPGASRNPCSETYHGPYANSEPEVKAIVDFVKNHGNIKAFISIHSYSQLLLYPYGYTSSPAPDQKELHQISEKAVAALSSLYGTNYKYGSIITTIYQASGGTIDWTYNQGIKYSFTFELRDTGRYGFLLPAKQIVPTAQETWLALKVIMLHARDHPY
;
A
#
# COMPACT_ATOMS: atom_id res chain seq x y z
N GLN A 1 1.31 -23.14 11.92
CA GLN A 1 1.72 -22.13 10.91
C GLN A 1 0.47 -21.42 10.41
N LEU A 2 -0.23 -20.67 11.26
CA LEU A 2 -1.42 -19.92 10.85
C LEU A 2 -0.96 -18.58 10.25
N ASP A 3 -1.67 -18.10 9.23
CA ASP A 3 -1.39 -16.83 8.56
C ASP A 3 -2.60 -15.91 8.74
N PHE A 4 -2.46 -14.91 9.59
CA PHE A 4 -3.52 -13.94 9.87
C PHE A 4 -3.55 -12.91 8.75
N TRP A 5 -4.66 -12.89 8.02
CA TRP A 5 -4.94 -11.88 7.02
C TRP A 5 -5.53 -10.62 7.65
N LEU A 6 -6.44 -10.81 8.62
CA LEU A 6 -6.95 -9.76 9.50
C LEU A 6 -6.74 -10.18 10.96
N ALA A 7 -5.92 -9.41 11.69
CA ALA A 7 -5.52 -9.73 13.05
C ALA A 7 -6.66 -9.49 14.08
N PRO A 8 -6.66 -10.19 15.23
CA PRO A 8 -7.58 -9.90 16.32
C PRO A 8 -7.45 -8.47 16.83
N ARG A 9 -8.57 -7.75 16.92
CA ARG A 9 -8.61 -6.34 17.34
C ARG A 9 -9.50 -6.03 18.54
N GLY A 10 -10.40 -6.94 18.89
CA GLY A 10 -11.37 -6.78 19.98
C GLY A 10 -12.64 -7.59 19.75
N THR A 11 -13.53 -7.59 20.73
CA THR A 11 -14.81 -8.29 20.66
C THR A 11 -15.71 -7.72 19.55
N GLY A 12 -16.42 -8.59 18.82
CA GLY A 12 -17.39 -8.20 17.78
C GLY A 12 -16.76 -7.88 16.42
N TYR A 13 -15.44 -8.02 16.29
CA TYR A 13 -14.74 -7.78 15.05
C TYR A 13 -14.28 -9.09 14.39
N PRO A 14 -14.35 -9.19 13.04
CA PRO A 14 -13.92 -10.39 12.33
C PRO A 14 -12.40 -10.59 12.42
N VAL A 15 -11.98 -11.84 12.33
CA VAL A 15 -10.58 -12.27 12.26
C VAL A 15 -10.48 -13.23 11.08
N ASP A 16 -9.61 -12.91 10.13
CA ASP A 16 -9.43 -13.70 8.91
C ASP A 16 -8.11 -14.45 9.01
N ILE A 17 -8.19 -15.79 8.93
CA ILE A 17 -7.03 -16.66 9.10
C ILE A 17 -6.97 -17.61 7.90
N ARG A 18 -5.86 -17.57 7.16
CA ARG A 18 -5.51 -18.63 6.22
C ARG A 18 -4.91 -19.80 7.00
N VAL A 19 -5.50 -20.96 6.82
CA VAL A 19 -5.16 -22.18 7.55
C VAL A 19 -4.56 -23.19 6.57
N PRO A 20 -3.30 -23.63 6.74
CA PRO A 20 -2.76 -24.71 5.93
C PRO A 20 -3.58 -25.99 6.09
N PHE A 21 -3.75 -26.76 5.02
CA PHE A 21 -4.56 -27.99 5.00
C PHE A 21 -4.27 -28.95 6.18
N PRO A 22 -3.00 -29.24 6.56
CA PRO A 22 -2.71 -30.11 7.71
C PRO A 22 -3.15 -29.56 9.06
N SER A 23 -3.36 -28.24 9.18
CA SER A 23 -3.79 -27.55 10.40
C SER A 23 -5.30 -27.30 10.45
N LEU A 24 -6.05 -27.62 9.38
CA LEU A 24 -7.48 -27.30 9.27
C LEU A 24 -8.33 -28.01 10.33
N GLN A 25 -8.21 -29.34 10.44
CA GLN A 25 -8.99 -30.12 11.41
C GLN A 25 -8.61 -29.81 12.86
N PRO A 26 -7.32 -29.72 13.23
CA PRO A 26 -6.93 -29.28 14.58
C PRO A 26 -7.50 -27.91 14.97
N LEU A 27 -7.50 -26.94 14.05
CA LEU A 27 -8.04 -25.61 14.34
C LEU A 27 -9.56 -25.64 14.48
N LYS A 28 -10.30 -26.32 13.59
CA LYS A 28 -11.76 -26.44 13.70
C LYS A 28 -12.18 -27.04 15.05
N ALA A 29 -11.54 -28.13 15.45
CA ALA A 29 -11.78 -28.77 16.74
C ALA A 29 -11.49 -27.80 17.92
N HIS A 30 -10.41 -27.02 17.83
CA HIS A 30 -10.10 -26.00 18.85
C HIS A 30 -11.17 -24.91 18.93
N LEU A 31 -11.64 -24.39 17.79
CA LEU A 31 -12.68 -23.36 17.74
C LEU A 31 -14.01 -23.88 18.32
N GLU A 32 -14.42 -25.08 17.91
CA GLU A 32 -15.66 -25.72 18.37
C GLU A 32 -15.63 -26.03 19.88
N ALA A 33 -14.51 -26.56 20.39
CA ALA A 33 -14.34 -26.85 21.81
C ALA A 33 -14.39 -25.59 22.69
N ASN A 34 -14.05 -24.42 22.14
CA ASN A 34 -14.08 -23.14 22.85
C ASN A 34 -15.35 -22.32 22.52
N GLY A 35 -16.32 -22.87 21.79
CA GLY A 35 -17.55 -22.18 21.41
C GLY A 35 -17.32 -20.97 20.49
N ILE A 36 -16.21 -20.94 19.75
CA ILE A 36 -15.88 -19.86 18.82
C ILE A 36 -16.52 -20.17 17.47
N SER A 37 -17.55 -19.40 17.11
CA SER A 37 -18.20 -19.51 15.81
C SER A 37 -17.26 -19.09 14.68
N TYR A 38 -17.29 -19.82 13.56
CA TYR A 38 -16.52 -19.51 12.36
C TYR A 38 -17.32 -19.82 11.09
N SER A 39 -16.92 -19.21 9.97
CA SER A 39 -17.42 -19.52 8.63
C SER A 39 -16.26 -19.65 7.67
N ILE A 40 -16.38 -20.50 6.66
CA ILE A 40 -15.35 -20.64 5.63
C ILE A 40 -15.58 -19.54 4.58
N MET A 41 -14.60 -18.66 4.44
CA MET A 41 -14.63 -17.54 3.50
C MET A 41 -14.12 -17.94 2.11
N ILE A 42 -13.02 -18.69 2.08
CA ILE A 42 -12.39 -19.23 0.87
C ILE A 42 -12.15 -20.71 1.12
N GLU A 43 -12.81 -21.57 0.33
CA GLU A 43 -12.70 -23.03 0.48
C GLU A 43 -11.33 -23.55 0.04
N ASP A 44 -10.84 -23.06 -1.10
CA ASP A 44 -9.53 -23.42 -1.64
C ASP A 44 -8.78 -22.17 -2.12
N VAL A 45 -7.73 -21.81 -1.38
CA VAL A 45 -6.85 -20.69 -1.72
C VAL A 45 -6.04 -21.01 -2.99
N GLN A 46 -5.70 -22.27 -3.23
CA GLN A 46 -4.90 -22.66 -4.41
C GLN A 46 -5.67 -22.42 -5.70
N ALA A 47 -6.98 -22.71 -5.72
CA ALA A 47 -7.84 -22.44 -6.87
C ALA A 47 -7.81 -20.96 -7.29
N LEU A 48 -7.88 -20.02 -6.32
CA LEU A 48 -7.77 -18.59 -6.61
C LEU A 48 -6.39 -18.17 -7.12
N VAL A 49 -5.32 -18.78 -6.58
CA VAL A 49 -3.94 -18.54 -7.05
C VAL A 49 -3.75 -19.08 -8.48
N ASP A 50 -4.35 -20.23 -8.80
CA ASP A 50 -4.27 -20.82 -10.14
C ASP A 50 -5.03 -19.98 -11.16
N ASP A 51 -6.22 -19.47 -10.81
CA ASP A 51 -6.98 -18.53 -11.63
C ASP A 51 -6.19 -17.25 -11.93
N GLU A 52 -5.61 -16.62 -10.90
CA GLU A 52 -4.76 -15.43 -11.03
C GLU A 52 -3.56 -15.68 -11.96
N ARG A 53 -2.86 -16.80 -11.78
CA ARG A 53 -1.72 -17.19 -12.63
C ARG A 53 -2.14 -17.43 -14.08
N MET A 54 -3.28 -18.08 -14.30
CA MET A 54 -3.80 -18.31 -15.65
C MET A 54 -4.17 -16.98 -16.34
N GLU A 55 -4.77 -16.02 -15.63
CA GLU A 55 -5.06 -14.69 -16.16
C GLU A 55 -3.78 -13.95 -16.54
N MET A 56 -2.77 -13.91 -15.67
CA MET A 56 -1.47 -13.30 -15.95
C MET A 56 -0.75 -13.94 -17.15
N LEU A 57 -0.81 -15.27 -17.29
CA LEU A 57 -0.18 -15.96 -18.43
C LEU A 57 -0.89 -15.66 -19.75
N ARG A 58 -2.19 -15.38 -19.74
CA ARG A 58 -2.96 -15.01 -20.94
C ARG A 58 -2.65 -13.60 -21.40
N SER A 59 -2.45 -12.65 -20.49
CA SER A 59 -2.14 -11.25 -20.82
C SER A 59 -0.71 -11.04 -21.32
N ARG A 60 0.26 -11.87 -20.88
CA ARG A 60 1.70 -11.80 -21.24
C ARG A 60 2.07 -12.11 -22.70
N ARG A 61 1.10 -12.26 -23.61
CA ARG A 61 1.38 -12.71 -24.98
C ARG A 61 2.07 -11.66 -25.86
N GLN A 62 2.09 -10.39 -25.46
CA GLN A 62 2.79 -9.32 -26.17
C GLN A 62 3.41 -8.34 -25.18
N LEU A 63 4.68 -7.97 -25.41
CA LEU A 63 5.31 -6.87 -24.68
C LEU A 63 4.65 -5.55 -25.11
N PRO A 64 4.24 -4.69 -24.16
CA PRO A 64 3.64 -3.41 -24.50
C PRO A 64 4.68 -2.52 -25.19
N LEU A 65 4.32 -1.97 -26.35
CA LEU A 65 5.15 -1.03 -27.11
C LEU A 65 4.99 0.42 -26.64
N SER A 66 3.91 0.71 -25.91
CA SER A 66 3.58 2.03 -25.40
C SER A 66 2.71 1.90 -24.15
N THR A 67 2.56 2.99 -23.39
CA THR A 67 1.62 3.00 -22.26
C THR A 67 0.14 2.92 -22.70
N ASN A 68 -0.17 3.18 -23.96
CA ASN A 68 -1.52 2.98 -24.54
C ASN A 68 -1.88 1.51 -24.76
N THR A 69 -0.88 0.67 -25.03
CA THR A 69 -1.06 -0.77 -25.29
C THR A 69 -0.74 -1.63 -24.07
N PHE A 70 -0.37 -1.00 -22.95
CA PHE A 70 -0.22 -1.66 -21.66
C PHE A 70 -1.59 -2.10 -21.11
N ASP A 71 -1.69 -3.33 -20.61
CA ASP A 71 -2.95 -3.88 -20.10
C ASP A 71 -3.14 -3.55 -18.61
N TYR A 72 -3.89 -2.49 -18.31
CA TYR A 72 -4.17 -2.10 -16.92
C TYR A 72 -5.20 -3.00 -16.20
N THR A 73 -5.68 -4.08 -16.84
CA THR A 73 -6.70 -4.99 -16.30
C THR A 73 -6.13 -6.31 -15.79
N THR A 74 -4.80 -6.43 -15.72
CA THR A 74 -4.08 -7.62 -15.25
C THR A 74 -2.98 -7.27 -14.24
N TYR A 75 -2.48 -8.29 -13.54
CA TYR A 75 -1.31 -8.16 -12.66
C TYR A 75 -0.01 -8.35 -13.45
N HIS A 76 1.03 -7.61 -13.06
CA HIS A 76 2.29 -7.53 -13.79
C HIS A 76 3.50 -7.96 -12.96
N SER A 77 4.54 -8.44 -13.64
CA SER A 77 5.84 -8.66 -13.00
C SER A 77 6.52 -7.35 -12.62
N LEU A 78 7.55 -7.43 -11.76
CA LEU A 78 8.38 -6.27 -11.45
C LEU A 78 9.00 -5.68 -12.72
N ASP A 79 9.53 -6.52 -13.60
CA ASP A 79 10.17 -6.09 -14.84
C ASP A 79 9.18 -5.41 -15.79
N GLU A 80 7.95 -5.91 -15.88
CA GLU A 80 6.87 -5.29 -16.67
C GLU A 80 6.49 -3.91 -16.11
N ILE A 81 6.42 -3.77 -14.78
CA ILE A 81 6.15 -2.48 -14.12
C ILE A 81 7.31 -1.49 -14.34
N TYR A 82 8.57 -1.94 -14.21
CA TYR A 82 9.72 -1.07 -14.45
C TYR A 82 9.84 -0.65 -15.91
N ALA A 83 9.56 -1.56 -16.85
CA ALA A 83 9.47 -1.23 -18.28
C ALA A 83 8.34 -0.23 -18.56
N PHE A 84 7.18 -0.37 -17.90
CA PHE A 84 6.10 0.61 -17.97
C PHE A 84 6.55 2.00 -17.50
N MET A 85 7.29 2.07 -16.38
CA MET A 85 7.83 3.34 -15.87
C MET A 85 8.77 4.00 -16.88
N ASP A 86 9.60 3.22 -17.57
CA ASP A 86 10.48 3.71 -18.64
C ASP A 86 9.70 4.22 -19.85
N LEU A 87 8.68 3.49 -20.29
CA LEU A 87 7.78 3.93 -21.36
C LEU A 87 7.07 5.24 -21.00
N LEU A 88 6.55 5.35 -19.77
CA LEU A 88 5.83 6.54 -19.32
C LEU A 88 6.73 7.78 -19.29
N VAL A 89 7.99 7.64 -18.86
CA VAL A 89 8.98 8.74 -18.90
C VAL A 89 9.34 9.10 -20.35
N ALA A 90 9.62 8.11 -21.18
CA ALA A 90 10.00 8.33 -22.58
C ALA A 90 8.89 9.03 -23.39
N GLU A 91 7.63 8.70 -23.12
CA GLU A 91 6.46 9.32 -23.75
C GLU A 91 6.14 10.72 -23.20
N ASN A 92 6.60 11.06 -21.99
CA ASN A 92 6.21 12.29 -21.27
C ASN A 92 7.40 13.02 -20.61
N PRO A 93 8.49 13.31 -21.33
CA PRO A 93 9.77 13.74 -20.74
C PRO A 93 9.72 15.11 -20.05
N ASN A 94 8.74 15.95 -20.39
CA ASN A 94 8.58 17.29 -19.79
C ASN A 94 7.77 17.28 -18.49
N LEU A 95 7.13 16.16 -18.16
CA LEU A 95 6.25 16.03 -16.99
C LEU A 95 6.74 14.96 -16.01
N VAL A 96 7.24 13.84 -16.54
CA VAL A 96 7.56 12.64 -15.75
C VAL A 96 9.06 12.38 -15.79
N SER A 97 9.63 12.11 -14.62
CA SER A 97 11.00 11.60 -14.48
C SER A 97 11.03 10.41 -13.52
N LYS A 98 11.98 9.49 -13.73
CA LYS A 98 12.19 8.32 -12.86
C LYS A 98 13.43 8.56 -11.99
N LEU A 99 13.27 8.47 -10.67
CA LEU A 99 14.32 8.65 -9.68
C LEU A 99 14.65 7.29 -9.05
N GLU A 100 15.93 6.98 -8.88
CA GLU A 100 16.38 5.87 -8.02
C GLU A 100 16.68 6.46 -6.63
N ILE A 101 15.89 6.11 -5.62
CA ILE A 101 16.02 6.66 -4.26
C ILE A 101 16.90 5.80 -3.35
N GLY A 102 17.25 4.60 -3.80
CA GLY A 102 18.02 3.62 -3.04
C GLY A 102 17.95 2.25 -3.69
N ARG A 103 18.37 1.23 -2.93
CA ARG A 103 18.30 -0.16 -3.35
C ARG A 103 17.76 -1.03 -2.22
N SER A 104 16.98 -2.02 -2.59
CA SER A 104 16.42 -3.04 -1.70
C SER A 104 17.48 -3.99 -1.15
N THR A 105 17.06 -4.87 -0.25
CA THR A 105 17.91 -5.87 0.41
C THR A 105 18.64 -6.78 -0.59
N GLU A 106 17.96 -7.23 -1.64
CA GLU A 106 18.51 -8.06 -2.72
C GLU A 106 19.06 -7.19 -3.88
N ASN A 107 19.34 -5.90 -3.61
CA ASN A 107 20.01 -4.96 -4.51
C ASN A 107 19.23 -4.62 -5.79
N ARG A 108 17.89 -4.66 -5.75
CA ARG A 108 17.03 -4.08 -6.80
C ARG A 108 16.86 -2.58 -6.59
N PRO A 109 16.87 -1.77 -7.65
CA PRO A 109 16.67 -0.32 -7.55
C PRO A 109 15.28 0.01 -7.01
N LEU A 110 15.20 1.04 -6.15
CA LEU A 110 13.94 1.58 -5.64
C LEU A 110 13.59 2.80 -6.49
N TYR A 111 12.57 2.65 -7.35
CA TYR A 111 12.20 3.68 -8.31
C TYR A 111 10.96 4.47 -7.90
N VAL A 112 11.05 5.78 -8.05
CA VAL A 112 9.96 6.74 -7.85
C VAL A 112 9.71 7.51 -9.13
N LEU A 113 8.44 7.62 -9.56
CA LEU A 113 8.04 8.56 -10.59
C LEU A 113 7.80 9.93 -9.97
N LYS A 114 8.47 10.95 -10.50
CA LYS A 114 8.21 12.36 -10.19
C LYS A 114 7.38 12.98 -11.33
N PHE A 115 6.20 13.50 -11.00
CA PHE A 115 5.36 14.31 -11.87
C PHE A 115 5.51 15.78 -11.47
N SER A 116 6.00 16.62 -12.39
CA SER A 116 6.30 18.02 -12.09
C SER A 116 6.23 18.89 -13.35
N LYS A 117 5.68 20.10 -13.20
CA LYS A 117 5.74 21.17 -14.20
C LYS A 117 6.97 22.09 -14.05
N GLY A 118 8.03 21.61 -13.39
CA GLY A 118 9.27 22.35 -13.13
C GLY A 118 9.30 23.03 -11.77
N GLY A 119 10.21 23.99 -11.59
CA GLY A 119 10.49 24.65 -10.30
C GLY A 119 11.44 23.84 -9.40
N THR A 120 11.87 24.45 -8.30
CA THR A 120 12.84 23.88 -7.36
C THR A 120 12.20 23.68 -5.99
N ASN A 121 12.33 22.46 -5.43
CA ASN A 121 11.84 22.10 -4.10
C ASN A 121 10.40 22.55 -3.81
N ARG A 122 9.49 22.32 -4.77
CA ARG A 122 8.08 22.68 -4.64
C ARG A 122 7.42 21.84 -3.54
N PRO A 123 6.34 22.34 -2.90
CA PRO A 123 5.51 21.51 -2.05
C PRO A 123 5.13 20.22 -2.77
N ALA A 124 5.21 19.08 -2.11
CA ALA A 124 5.05 17.80 -2.79
C ALA A 124 4.02 16.89 -2.11
N ILE A 125 3.46 15.97 -2.89
CA ILE A 125 2.62 14.87 -2.43
C ILE A 125 3.40 13.57 -2.67
N TRP A 126 3.49 12.72 -1.65
CA TRP A 126 4.04 11.38 -1.76
C TRP A 126 2.92 10.34 -1.77
N ILE A 127 3.01 9.38 -2.70
CA ILE A 127 2.13 8.22 -2.78
C ILE A 127 3.00 6.97 -2.93
N ASP A 128 2.81 5.97 -2.07
CA ASP A 128 3.45 4.67 -2.22
C ASP A 128 2.43 3.52 -2.25
N THR A 129 2.78 2.48 -2.99
CA THR A 129 2.00 1.24 -3.09
C THR A 129 2.89 0.02 -2.87
N GLY A 130 2.31 -1.04 -2.33
CA GLY A 130 2.97 -2.35 -2.32
C GLY A 130 4.12 -2.49 -1.33
N ILE A 131 4.12 -1.74 -0.23
CA ILE A 131 5.07 -1.94 0.87
C ILE A 131 4.92 -3.35 1.47
N HIS A 132 3.69 -3.88 1.51
CA HIS A 132 3.47 -5.33 1.69
C HIS A 132 3.29 -6.00 0.33
N SER A 133 4.09 -7.04 0.11
CA SER A 133 4.26 -7.61 -1.21
C SER A 133 3.05 -8.39 -1.75
N ARG A 134 2.24 -9.02 -0.89
CA ARG A 134 1.03 -9.78 -1.29
C ARG A 134 -0.16 -8.92 -1.72
N GLU A 135 -0.13 -7.62 -1.48
CA GLU A 135 -1.25 -6.69 -1.67
C GLU A 135 -1.33 -6.19 -3.13
N TRP A 136 -1.36 -7.11 -4.10
CA TRP A 136 -1.10 -6.85 -5.53
C TRP A 136 -1.97 -5.78 -6.18
N VAL A 137 -3.20 -5.57 -5.68
CA VAL A 137 -4.09 -4.51 -6.19
C VAL A 137 -3.50 -3.12 -5.99
N THR A 138 -2.62 -2.93 -5.00
CA THR A 138 -1.98 -1.64 -4.71
C THR A 138 -0.99 -1.27 -5.81
N GLN A 139 -0.06 -2.16 -6.19
CA GLN A 139 0.91 -1.91 -7.26
C GLN A 139 0.20 -1.74 -8.60
N ALA A 140 -0.82 -2.57 -8.88
CA ALA A 140 -1.62 -2.45 -10.10
C ALA A 140 -2.37 -1.11 -10.16
N SER A 141 -2.91 -0.64 -9.03
CA SER A 141 -3.51 0.70 -8.92
C SER A 141 -2.46 1.80 -9.10
N GLY A 142 -1.26 1.64 -8.55
CA GLY A 142 -0.12 2.56 -8.74
C GLY A 142 0.24 2.77 -10.21
N VAL A 143 0.34 1.68 -10.98
CA VAL A 143 0.52 1.74 -12.44
C VAL A 143 -0.60 2.52 -13.13
N TRP A 144 -1.85 2.25 -12.75
CA TRP A 144 -3.01 2.96 -13.29
C TRP A 144 -3.01 4.46 -12.93
N PHE A 145 -2.66 4.83 -11.69
CA PHE A 145 -2.56 6.22 -11.26
C PHE A 145 -1.50 6.98 -12.06
N ALA A 146 -0.34 6.37 -12.28
CA ALA A 146 0.74 6.97 -13.08
C ALA A 146 0.25 7.32 -14.49
N ARG A 147 -0.48 6.40 -15.13
CA ARG A 147 -1.11 6.66 -16.43
C ARG A 147 -2.18 7.74 -16.35
N LYS A 148 -3.01 7.71 -15.30
CA LYS A 148 -4.11 8.67 -15.10
C LYS A 148 -3.59 10.10 -14.95
N ILE A 149 -2.50 10.31 -14.22
CA ILE A 149 -1.87 11.63 -14.05
C ILE A 149 -1.46 12.19 -15.42
N VAL A 150 -0.83 11.38 -16.27
CA VAL A 150 -0.42 11.79 -17.62
C VAL A 150 -1.62 12.08 -18.54
N LEU A 151 -2.69 11.30 -18.46
CA LEU A 151 -3.85 11.53 -19.33
C LEU A 151 -4.65 12.80 -18.96
N ASP A 152 -4.66 13.15 -17.68
CA ASP A 152 -5.55 14.16 -17.13
C ASP A 152 -4.85 15.49 -16.77
N HIS A 153 -3.51 15.59 -16.82
CA HIS A 153 -2.79 16.78 -16.34
C HIS A 153 -3.15 18.10 -17.05
N GLU A 154 -3.74 18.03 -18.24
CA GLU A 154 -4.25 19.17 -19.01
C GLU A 154 -5.78 19.22 -19.06
N ASN A 155 -6.46 18.08 -18.93
CA ASN A 155 -7.90 17.95 -19.17
C ASN A 155 -8.74 18.02 -17.89
N ASP A 156 -8.15 17.71 -16.73
CA ASP A 156 -8.81 17.81 -15.44
C ASP A 156 -8.30 19.05 -14.69
N GLN A 157 -9.15 20.07 -14.54
CA GLN A 157 -8.75 21.33 -13.90
C GLN A 157 -8.27 21.14 -12.45
N GLY A 158 -8.78 20.14 -11.73
CA GLY A 158 -8.35 19.82 -10.37
C GLY A 158 -6.92 19.29 -10.34
N LEU A 159 -6.61 18.31 -11.17
CA LEU A 159 -5.26 17.75 -11.28
C LEU A 159 -4.28 18.76 -11.89
N ALA A 160 -4.67 19.48 -12.93
CA ALA A 160 -3.85 20.51 -13.56
C ALA A 160 -3.37 21.55 -12.52
N SER A 161 -4.30 22.05 -11.70
CA SER A 161 -3.99 23.04 -10.66
C SER A 161 -3.23 22.46 -9.46
N ILE A 162 -3.32 21.16 -9.19
CA ILE A 162 -2.39 20.47 -8.26
C ILE A 162 -0.98 20.52 -8.85
N LEU A 163 -0.79 20.05 -10.09
CA LEU A 163 0.52 20.00 -10.76
C LEU A 163 1.12 21.38 -11.07
N ASP A 164 0.30 22.44 -11.11
CA ASP A 164 0.76 23.83 -11.22
C ASP A 164 1.36 24.36 -9.91
N LYS A 165 0.99 23.79 -8.75
CA LYS A 165 1.48 24.23 -7.43
C LYS A 165 2.40 23.22 -6.73
N MET A 166 2.23 21.93 -7.01
CA MET A 166 2.87 20.84 -6.29
C MET A 166 3.52 19.82 -7.24
N ASP A 167 4.52 19.11 -6.73
CA ASP A 167 5.05 17.90 -7.33
C ASP A 167 4.30 16.67 -6.78
N ILE A 168 4.16 15.60 -7.57
CA ILE A 168 3.68 14.30 -7.10
C ILE A 168 4.82 13.28 -7.24
N PHE A 169 5.14 12.58 -6.16
CA PHE A 169 6.03 11.43 -6.14
C PHE A 169 5.20 10.16 -5.97
N LEU A 170 5.42 9.19 -6.85
CA LEU A 170 4.72 7.90 -6.84
C LEU A 170 5.74 6.75 -6.85
N GLU A 171 5.80 6.01 -5.75
CA GLU A 171 6.56 4.77 -5.63
C GLU A 171 5.63 3.57 -5.85
N ILE A 172 5.71 2.94 -7.03
CA ILE A 172 4.75 1.87 -7.41
C ILE A 172 5.05 0.54 -6.69
N VAL A 173 6.32 0.23 -6.45
CA VAL A 173 6.72 -1.03 -5.82
C VAL A 173 7.72 -0.75 -4.70
N THR A 174 7.21 -0.42 -3.51
CA THR A 174 8.05 -0.09 -2.34
C THR A 174 8.82 -1.29 -1.77
N ASN A 175 8.31 -2.51 -1.94
CA ASN A 175 8.98 -3.75 -1.51
C ASN A 175 9.22 -4.69 -2.71
N PRO A 176 10.20 -4.40 -3.58
CA PRO A 176 10.41 -5.13 -4.83
C PRO A 176 10.85 -6.59 -4.60
N ASP A 177 11.64 -6.84 -3.56
CA ASP A 177 12.14 -8.19 -3.25
C ASP A 177 11.01 -9.10 -2.79
N GLY A 178 10.17 -8.61 -1.88
CA GLY A 178 8.97 -9.31 -1.48
C GLY A 178 8.03 -9.52 -2.68
N PHE A 179 7.85 -8.51 -3.53
CA PHE A 179 6.96 -8.59 -4.68
C PHE A 179 7.40 -9.69 -5.66
N VAL A 180 8.68 -9.74 -6.02
CA VAL A 180 9.23 -10.85 -6.85
C VAL A 180 9.04 -12.20 -6.16
N PHE A 181 9.26 -12.27 -4.85
CA PHE A 181 9.07 -13.50 -4.09
C PHE A 181 7.61 -14.00 -4.09
N THR A 182 6.62 -13.08 -4.11
CA THR A 182 5.21 -13.47 -4.22
C THR A 182 4.85 -14.11 -5.56
N GLN A 183 5.53 -13.70 -6.63
CA GLN A 183 5.26 -14.22 -7.98
C GLN A 183 5.98 -15.54 -8.25
N THR A 184 7.11 -15.75 -7.60
CA THR A 184 8.00 -16.88 -7.90
C THR A 184 7.90 -18.01 -6.89
N GLN A 185 7.70 -17.71 -5.60
CA GLN A 185 7.86 -18.69 -4.51
C GLN A 185 6.64 -18.78 -3.60
N ASN A 186 6.20 -17.65 -3.00
CA ASN A 186 5.11 -17.66 -2.02
C ASN A 186 4.19 -16.45 -2.18
N ARG A 187 3.04 -16.65 -2.84
CA ARG A 187 2.03 -15.62 -3.12
C ARG A 187 1.50 -14.88 -1.88
N MET A 188 1.62 -15.49 -0.70
CA MET A 188 1.14 -14.93 0.58
C MET A 188 2.24 -14.19 1.35
N TRP A 189 3.44 -14.03 0.78
CA TRP A 189 4.54 -13.30 1.43
C TRP A 189 4.22 -11.82 1.60
N ARG A 190 4.46 -11.28 2.79
CA ARG A 190 4.16 -9.89 3.17
C ARG A 190 5.44 -9.04 3.30
N LYS A 191 6.41 -9.59 4.03
CA LYS A 191 7.60 -8.90 4.56
C LYS A 191 8.64 -8.52 3.49
N THR A 192 9.70 -7.84 3.91
CA THR A 192 10.94 -7.70 3.13
C THR A 192 11.66 -9.05 2.97
N ARG A 193 12.84 -9.06 2.36
CA ARG A 193 13.68 -10.27 2.17
C ARG A 193 15.02 -10.23 2.94
N SER A 194 15.13 -9.34 3.93
CA SER A 194 16.31 -9.21 4.79
C SER A 194 16.63 -10.48 5.59
N ARG A 195 17.92 -10.77 5.74
CA ARG A 195 18.41 -11.88 6.57
C ARG A 195 18.55 -11.39 8.01
N ASN A 196 17.97 -12.13 8.94
CA ASN A 196 18.06 -11.85 10.37
C ASN A 196 19.26 -12.61 10.96
N SER A 197 20.24 -11.91 11.55
CA SER A 197 21.54 -12.48 11.99
C SER A 197 21.41 -13.73 12.87
N ASP A 198 20.41 -13.76 13.74
CA ASP A 198 20.23 -14.79 14.77
C ASP A 198 18.99 -15.68 14.52
N SER A 199 18.51 -15.73 13.27
CA SER A 199 17.33 -16.52 12.90
C SER A 199 17.41 -17.05 11.47
N SER A 200 16.87 -18.24 11.24
CA SER A 200 16.64 -18.76 9.89
C SER A 200 15.42 -18.11 9.20
N CYS A 201 14.60 -17.36 9.94
CA CYS A 201 13.44 -16.66 9.41
C CYS A 201 13.86 -15.37 8.69
N ILE A 202 13.22 -15.09 7.56
CA ILE A 202 13.56 -14.00 6.65
C ILE A 202 12.54 -12.87 6.77
N GLY A 203 13.03 -11.64 6.60
CA GLY A 203 12.25 -10.44 6.40
C GLY A 203 11.73 -9.80 7.69
N VAL A 204 11.48 -8.51 7.58
CA VAL A 204 10.85 -7.63 8.56
C VAL A 204 9.52 -7.14 7.98
N ASP A 205 8.52 -6.87 8.81
CA ASP A 205 7.33 -6.14 8.38
C ASP A 205 7.72 -4.68 8.13
N PRO A 206 7.77 -4.23 6.86
CA PRO A 206 8.22 -2.88 6.53
C PRO A 206 7.30 -1.79 7.08
N ASN A 207 6.04 -2.10 7.43
CA ASN A 207 5.11 -1.18 8.10
C ASN A 207 5.05 -1.40 9.63
N ARG A 208 6.11 -2.00 10.21
CA ARG A 208 6.42 -2.00 11.65
C ARG A 208 7.82 -1.47 11.94
N ASN A 209 8.56 -1.11 10.89
CA ASN A 209 9.98 -0.78 10.98
C ASN A 209 10.25 0.73 11.13
N TRP A 210 9.24 1.59 11.08
CA TRP A 210 9.43 3.05 11.13
C TRP A 210 9.65 3.55 12.57
N ASP A 211 10.35 4.68 12.70
CA ASP A 211 10.67 5.30 14.00
C ASP A 211 9.46 6.07 14.60
N ALA A 212 8.35 5.36 14.82
CA ALA A 212 7.12 5.89 15.40
C ALA A 212 6.51 4.87 16.37
N GLY A 213 6.88 4.98 17.65
CA GLY A 213 6.52 3.97 18.66
C GLY A 213 7.18 2.61 18.43
N PHE A 214 8.28 2.55 17.66
CA PHE A 214 8.97 1.33 17.25
C PHE A 214 9.14 0.31 18.38
N GLY A 215 8.83 -0.96 18.10
CA GLY A 215 8.93 -2.05 19.08
C GLY A 215 7.85 -2.04 20.18
N GLY A 216 6.86 -1.16 20.08
CA GLY A 216 5.69 -1.09 20.95
C GLY A 216 4.63 -2.16 20.66
N PRO A 217 3.44 -2.04 21.30
CA PRO A 217 2.33 -2.96 21.06
C PRO A 217 1.85 -2.93 19.60
N GLY A 218 1.41 -4.09 19.09
CA GLY A 218 0.98 -4.23 17.70
C GLY A 218 2.10 -4.62 16.72
N ALA A 219 3.32 -4.83 17.23
CA ALA A 219 4.44 -5.44 16.52
C ALA A 219 5.03 -6.61 17.31
N SER A 220 5.76 -7.49 16.64
CA SER A 220 6.39 -8.68 17.21
C SER A 220 7.91 -8.54 17.26
N ARG A 221 8.52 -9.05 18.35
CA ARG A 221 9.99 -9.24 18.46
C ARG A 221 10.49 -10.55 17.83
N ASN A 222 9.59 -11.48 17.53
CA ASN A 222 9.95 -12.77 16.94
C ASN A 222 10.23 -12.61 15.42
N PRO A 223 11.45 -12.92 14.92
CA PRO A 223 11.79 -12.82 13.50
C PRO A 223 10.92 -13.65 12.55
N CYS A 224 10.30 -14.72 13.06
CA CYS A 224 9.41 -15.59 12.29
C CYS A 224 7.96 -15.07 12.21
N SER A 225 7.63 -13.99 12.92
CA SER A 225 6.31 -13.37 12.85
C SER A 225 6.14 -12.56 11.55
N GLU A 226 4.92 -12.53 11.03
CA GLU A 226 4.51 -11.66 9.92
C GLU A 226 4.54 -10.17 10.29
N THR A 227 4.53 -9.85 11.59
CA THR A 227 4.55 -8.48 12.14
C THR A 227 5.87 -8.16 12.85
N TYR A 228 6.95 -8.87 12.49
CA TYR A 228 8.28 -8.63 13.07
C TYR A 228 8.75 -7.20 12.77
N HIS A 229 9.07 -6.41 13.79
CA HIS A 229 9.46 -5.00 13.61
C HIS A 229 10.90 -4.81 13.14
N GLY A 230 11.75 -5.84 13.17
CA GLY A 230 13.17 -5.71 12.83
C GLY A 230 14.05 -5.39 14.04
N PRO A 231 15.39 -5.41 13.86
CA PRO A 231 16.34 -5.22 14.96
C PRO A 231 16.38 -3.78 15.50
N TYR A 232 16.09 -2.78 14.68
CA TYR A 232 16.02 -1.36 15.04
C TYR A 232 15.17 -0.58 14.02
N ALA A 233 14.73 0.63 14.36
CA ALA A 233 13.92 1.45 13.47
C ALA A 233 14.70 1.84 12.20
N ASN A 234 14.04 1.72 11.05
CA ASN A 234 14.58 1.95 9.71
C ASN A 234 15.73 0.99 9.37
N SER A 235 15.70 -0.24 9.90
CA SER A 235 16.66 -1.29 9.54
C SER A 235 16.53 -1.76 8.10
N GLU A 236 15.32 -1.68 7.53
CA GLU A 236 15.08 -2.13 6.17
C GLU A 236 15.54 -1.07 5.17
N PRO A 237 16.41 -1.41 4.21
CA PRO A 237 16.92 -0.43 3.26
C PRO A 237 15.82 0.20 2.40
N GLU A 238 14.72 -0.52 2.16
CA GLU A 238 13.52 -0.02 1.49
C GLU A 238 12.86 1.12 2.30
N VAL A 239 12.68 0.93 3.60
CA VAL A 239 12.14 1.96 4.51
C VAL A 239 13.11 3.12 4.66
N LYS A 240 14.39 2.82 4.84
CA LYS A 240 15.45 3.83 5.02
C LYS A 240 15.57 4.76 3.81
N ALA A 241 15.42 4.24 2.60
CA ALA A 241 15.45 5.05 1.37
C ALA A 241 14.32 6.10 1.35
N ILE A 242 13.09 5.74 1.75
CA ILE A 242 11.98 6.69 1.84
C ILE A 242 12.22 7.71 2.97
N VAL A 243 12.70 7.26 4.14
CA VAL A 243 13.04 8.14 5.26
C VAL A 243 14.06 9.21 4.83
N ASP A 244 15.12 8.78 4.14
CA ASP A 244 16.15 9.69 3.65
C ASP A 244 15.61 10.64 2.58
N PHE A 245 14.80 10.13 1.64
CA PHE A 245 14.16 10.97 0.62
C PHE A 245 13.29 12.05 1.24
N VAL A 246 12.40 11.68 2.17
CA VAL A 246 11.46 12.59 2.83
C VAL A 246 12.23 13.68 3.60
N LYS A 247 13.25 13.29 4.38
CA LYS A 247 14.07 14.23 5.15
C LYS A 247 14.87 15.17 4.25
N ASN A 248 15.47 14.65 3.17
CA ASN A 248 16.26 15.44 2.24
C ASN A 248 15.40 16.40 1.40
N HIS A 249 14.19 15.99 1.02
CA HIS A 249 13.26 16.87 0.32
C HIS A 249 12.73 17.98 1.25
N GLY A 250 12.29 17.63 2.46
CA GLY A 250 11.88 18.59 3.48
C GLY A 250 10.63 19.44 3.18
N ASN A 251 9.93 19.19 2.07
CA ASN A 251 8.77 19.99 1.63
C ASN A 251 7.60 19.12 1.13
N ILE A 252 7.50 17.87 1.61
CA ILE A 252 6.34 17.01 1.36
C ILE A 252 5.22 17.43 2.30
N LYS A 253 4.03 17.67 1.76
CA LYS A 253 2.83 18.18 2.47
C LYS A 253 1.76 17.13 2.68
N ALA A 254 1.72 16.10 1.84
CA ALA A 254 0.85 14.95 2.01
C ALA A 254 1.62 13.65 1.74
N PHE A 255 1.31 12.61 2.52
CA PHE A 255 1.92 11.30 2.39
C PHE A 255 0.82 10.23 2.44
N ILE A 256 0.70 9.44 1.38
CA ILE A 256 -0.39 8.48 1.21
C ILE A 256 0.19 7.09 0.95
N SER A 257 0.13 6.21 1.94
CA SER A 257 0.62 4.83 1.83
C SER A 257 -0.56 3.88 1.60
N ILE A 258 -0.54 3.13 0.50
CA ILE A 258 -1.70 2.37 0.02
C ILE A 258 -1.48 0.86 0.20
N HIS A 259 -2.42 0.24 0.89
CA HIS A 259 -2.49 -1.17 1.27
C HIS A 259 -3.74 -1.87 0.72
N SER A 260 -3.83 -3.18 0.89
CA SER A 260 -5.08 -3.92 0.87
C SER A 260 -5.06 -5.02 1.92
N TYR A 261 -6.20 -5.54 2.40
CA TYR A 261 -7.58 -5.22 2.07
C TYR A 261 -8.31 -4.81 3.34
N SER A 262 -9.46 -4.14 3.21
CA SER A 262 -10.50 -3.97 4.25
C SER A 262 -11.48 -2.85 3.90
N GLN A 263 -11.23 -2.07 2.85
CA GLN A 263 -11.96 -0.85 2.51
C GLN A 263 -11.93 0.18 3.65
N LEU A 264 -10.73 0.62 4.02
CA LEU A 264 -10.50 1.63 5.07
C LEU A 264 -9.74 2.85 4.52
N LEU A 265 -10.05 4.04 5.03
CA LEU A 265 -9.22 5.22 4.90
C LEU A 265 -8.82 5.69 6.30
N LEU A 266 -7.54 5.55 6.64
CA LEU A 266 -7.04 5.76 7.98
C LEU A 266 -6.10 6.97 8.03
N TYR A 267 -6.01 7.56 9.21
CA TYR A 267 -5.03 8.61 9.56
C TYR A 267 -4.39 8.31 10.92
N PRO A 268 -3.35 9.04 11.36
CA PRO A 268 -2.68 8.80 12.63
C PRO A 268 -3.60 8.98 13.87
N TYR A 269 -3.32 8.32 14.99
CA TYR A 269 -2.20 7.42 15.24
C TYR A 269 -2.61 5.94 15.24
N GLY A 270 -1.64 5.06 14.97
CA GLY A 270 -1.71 3.62 15.18
C GLY A 270 -1.07 3.16 16.48
N TYR A 271 0.05 3.75 16.88
CA TYR A 271 0.83 3.27 18.04
C TYR A 271 0.28 3.74 19.40
N THR A 272 -0.52 4.80 19.43
CA THR A 272 -1.05 5.44 20.65
C THR A 272 -2.53 5.78 20.52
N SER A 273 -3.25 5.76 21.64
CA SER A 273 -4.66 6.19 21.73
C SER A 273 -4.82 7.70 21.83
N SER A 274 -3.74 8.44 22.10
CA SER A 274 -3.76 9.90 22.05
C SER A 274 -4.12 10.36 20.64
N PRO A 275 -5.12 11.24 20.46
CA PRO A 275 -5.49 11.72 19.15
C PRO A 275 -4.41 12.61 18.54
N ALA A 276 -4.30 12.59 17.21
CA ALA A 276 -3.51 13.56 16.48
C ALA A 276 -4.03 14.99 16.74
N PRO A 277 -3.16 16.00 16.93
CA PRO A 277 -3.58 17.39 17.09
C PRO A 277 -4.55 17.88 16.00
N ASP A 278 -4.37 17.39 14.76
CA ASP A 278 -5.18 17.74 13.60
C ASP A 278 -6.38 16.79 13.36
N GLN A 279 -6.73 15.91 14.31
CA GLN A 279 -7.74 14.85 14.11
C GLN A 279 -9.03 15.36 13.47
N LYS A 280 -9.55 16.52 13.92
CA LYS A 280 -10.81 17.07 13.40
C LYS A 280 -10.73 17.34 11.89
N GLU A 281 -9.62 17.90 11.43
CA GLU A 281 -9.41 18.21 10.02
C GLU A 281 -9.17 16.93 9.21
N LEU A 282 -8.31 16.04 9.71
CA LEU A 282 -8.04 14.74 9.06
C LEU A 282 -9.33 13.93 8.87
N HIS A 283 -10.20 13.91 9.90
CA HIS A 283 -11.49 13.24 9.85
C HIS A 283 -12.42 13.83 8.79
N GLN A 284 -12.49 15.16 8.67
CA GLN A 284 -13.30 15.83 7.65
C GLN A 284 -12.78 15.58 6.23
N ILE A 285 -11.47 15.51 6.04
CA ILE A 285 -10.86 15.15 4.76
C ILE A 285 -11.23 13.70 4.42
N SER A 286 -11.10 12.78 5.38
CA SER A 286 -11.43 11.36 5.18
C SER A 286 -12.89 11.15 4.83
N GLU A 287 -13.82 11.84 5.50
CA GLU A 287 -15.25 11.79 5.19
C GLU A 287 -15.53 12.19 3.73
N LYS A 288 -14.96 13.32 3.29
CA LYS A 288 -15.11 13.80 1.90
C LYS A 288 -14.47 12.85 0.88
N ALA A 289 -13.30 12.32 1.20
CA ALA A 289 -12.57 11.40 0.32
C ALA A 289 -13.33 10.06 0.16
N VAL A 290 -13.86 9.51 1.25
CA VAL A 290 -14.70 8.30 1.23
C VAL A 290 -16.02 8.54 0.49
N ALA A 291 -16.66 9.70 0.68
CA ALA A 291 -17.86 10.06 -0.06
C ALA A 291 -17.59 10.13 -1.57
N ALA A 292 -16.47 10.74 -1.99
CA ALA A 292 -16.06 10.80 -3.38
C ALA A 292 -15.77 9.41 -3.96
N LEU A 293 -15.06 8.55 -3.23
CA LEU A 293 -14.82 7.15 -3.62
C LEU A 293 -16.13 6.39 -3.81
N SER A 294 -17.00 6.46 -2.80
CA SER A 294 -18.28 5.74 -2.78
C SER A 294 -19.21 6.17 -3.92
N SER A 295 -19.07 7.41 -4.41
CA SER A 295 -19.94 7.95 -5.46
C SER A 295 -19.86 7.19 -6.79
N LEU A 296 -18.74 6.49 -7.07
CA LEU A 296 -18.54 5.84 -8.36
C LEU A 296 -19.19 4.44 -8.45
N TYR A 297 -18.97 3.61 -7.43
CA TYR A 297 -19.44 2.20 -7.43
C TYR A 297 -20.24 1.80 -6.19
N GLY A 298 -20.50 2.72 -5.27
CA GLY A 298 -21.17 2.43 -4.00
C GLY A 298 -20.29 1.66 -3.01
N THR A 299 -18.99 1.59 -3.24
CA THR A 299 -18.04 0.88 -2.37
C THR A 299 -17.92 1.56 -1.02
N ASN A 300 -18.34 0.86 0.03
CA ASN A 300 -18.40 1.43 1.37
C ASN A 300 -17.06 1.33 2.09
N TYR A 301 -16.45 2.48 2.42
CA TYR A 301 -15.24 2.56 3.22
C TYR A 301 -15.53 3.03 4.63
N LYS A 302 -14.84 2.47 5.62
CA LYS A 302 -14.76 3.07 6.97
C LYS A 302 -13.56 3.99 7.06
N TYR A 303 -13.61 4.97 7.96
CA TYR A 303 -12.49 5.88 8.17
C TYR A 303 -12.35 6.31 9.62
N GLY A 304 -11.14 6.68 10.01
CA GLY A 304 -10.79 7.07 11.37
C GLY A 304 -9.30 6.93 11.66
N SER A 305 -8.90 7.09 12.93
CA SER A 305 -7.50 6.80 13.29
C SER A 305 -7.21 5.31 13.17
N ILE A 306 -5.98 4.94 12.83
CA ILE A 306 -5.55 3.53 12.73
C ILE A 306 -5.98 2.75 13.98
N ILE A 307 -5.61 3.21 15.17
CA ILE A 307 -5.84 2.46 16.41
C ILE A 307 -7.33 2.18 16.70
N THR A 308 -8.23 3.09 16.31
CA THR A 308 -9.67 2.97 16.58
C THR A 308 -10.42 2.23 15.49
N THR A 309 -9.90 2.26 14.26
CA THR A 309 -10.62 1.77 13.08
C THR A 309 -10.14 0.40 12.63
N ILE A 310 -8.85 0.10 12.78
CA ILE A 310 -8.27 -1.21 12.51
C ILE A 310 -7.81 -1.88 13.80
N TYR A 311 -6.67 -1.51 14.39
CA TYR A 311 -6.14 -2.02 15.66
C TYR A 311 -4.88 -1.23 16.04
N GLN A 312 -4.38 -1.42 17.27
CA GLN A 312 -3.11 -0.83 17.70
C GLN A 312 -1.92 -1.42 16.93
N ALA A 313 -1.13 -0.58 16.27
CA ALA A 313 0.02 -0.96 15.47
C ALA A 313 1.17 0.04 15.66
N SER A 314 2.31 -0.42 16.14
CA SER A 314 3.51 0.41 16.30
C SER A 314 4.42 0.39 15.08
N GLY A 315 5.16 1.48 14.85
CA GLY A 315 6.20 1.56 13.81
C GLY A 315 5.64 1.68 12.40
N GLY A 316 4.45 2.29 12.26
CA GLY A 316 3.78 2.47 10.97
C GLY A 316 4.24 3.72 10.20
N THR A 317 4.17 3.65 8.87
CA THR A 317 4.61 4.70 7.94
C THR A 317 3.96 6.05 8.24
N ILE A 318 2.63 6.08 8.38
CA ILE A 318 1.91 7.36 8.47
C ILE A 318 2.02 8.02 9.85
N ASP A 319 2.27 7.23 10.89
CA ASP A 319 2.58 7.77 12.22
C ASP A 319 3.94 8.47 12.21
N TRP A 320 4.93 7.88 11.53
CA TRP A 320 6.26 8.49 11.36
C TRP A 320 6.19 9.78 10.55
N THR A 321 5.56 9.76 9.37
CA THR A 321 5.47 10.94 8.50
C THR A 321 4.73 12.10 9.17
N TYR A 322 3.65 11.81 9.89
CA TYR A 322 2.94 12.82 10.67
C TYR A 322 3.80 13.39 11.81
N ASN A 323 4.56 12.55 12.51
CA ASN A 323 5.54 13.00 13.50
C ASN A 323 6.69 13.84 12.89
N GLN A 324 6.98 13.71 11.60
CA GLN A 324 7.92 14.58 10.88
C GLN A 324 7.29 15.92 10.43
N GLY A 325 6.02 16.17 10.75
CA GLY A 325 5.30 17.38 10.34
C GLY A 325 4.61 17.29 8.98
N ILE A 326 4.47 16.08 8.40
CA ILE A 326 3.62 15.88 7.23
C ILE A 326 2.18 15.73 7.70
N LYS A 327 1.43 16.84 7.74
CA LYS A 327 0.10 16.88 8.34
C LYS A 327 -0.88 15.94 7.65
N TYR A 328 -0.90 15.93 6.32
CA TYR A 328 -1.84 15.12 5.53
C TYR A 328 -1.28 13.71 5.27
N SER A 329 -1.07 12.96 6.35
CA SER A 329 -0.63 11.57 6.28
C SER A 329 -1.83 10.62 6.37
N PHE A 330 -2.04 9.82 5.32
CA PHE A 330 -3.19 8.90 5.21
C PHE A 330 -2.74 7.52 4.75
N THR A 331 -3.49 6.49 5.14
CA THR A 331 -3.32 5.16 4.58
C THR A 331 -4.65 4.60 4.07
N PHE A 332 -4.61 3.97 2.91
CA PHE A 332 -5.75 3.28 2.33
C PHE A 332 -5.61 1.79 2.55
N GLU A 333 -6.68 1.11 2.93
CA GLU A 333 -6.84 -0.33 2.76
C GLU A 333 -7.85 -0.54 1.64
N LEU A 334 -7.41 -0.99 0.47
CA LEU A 334 -8.23 -1.11 -0.73
C LEU A 334 -9.24 -2.27 -0.63
N ARG A 335 -9.91 -2.56 -1.76
CA ARG A 335 -10.79 -3.71 -1.89
C ARG A 335 -10.06 -5.04 -1.59
N ASP A 336 -10.78 -6.07 -1.17
CA ASP A 336 -12.20 -6.09 -0.79
C ASP A 336 -12.38 -6.11 0.73
N THR A 337 -13.43 -6.77 1.23
CA THR A 337 -13.68 -6.94 2.67
C THR A 337 -13.50 -8.38 3.14
N GLY A 338 -12.83 -9.21 2.32
CA GLY A 338 -12.40 -10.58 2.69
C GLY A 338 -12.73 -11.64 1.65
N ARG A 339 -13.79 -11.46 0.83
CA ARG A 339 -14.25 -12.49 -0.13
C ARG A 339 -13.11 -13.05 -1.00
N TYR A 340 -12.22 -12.18 -1.45
CA TYR A 340 -11.00 -12.54 -2.14
C TYR A 340 -9.75 -12.14 -1.35
N GLY A 341 -9.85 -11.13 -0.48
CA GLY A 341 -8.73 -10.64 0.31
C GLY A 341 -7.58 -10.19 -0.57
N PHE A 342 -6.41 -10.82 -0.40
CA PHE A 342 -5.21 -10.52 -1.20
C PHE A 342 -5.24 -11.08 -2.63
N LEU A 343 -6.20 -11.94 -2.97
CA LEU A 343 -6.36 -12.58 -4.29
C LEU A 343 -7.51 -11.94 -5.09
N LEU A 344 -7.60 -10.61 -5.03
CA LEU A 344 -8.64 -9.85 -5.71
C LEU A 344 -8.60 -10.13 -7.23
N PRO A 345 -9.72 -10.50 -7.88
CA PRO A 345 -9.71 -10.80 -9.31
C PRO A 345 -9.25 -9.62 -10.16
N ALA A 346 -8.47 -9.87 -11.21
CA ALA A 346 -7.84 -8.82 -12.01
C ALA A 346 -8.84 -7.82 -12.63
N LYS A 347 -10.05 -8.30 -12.98
CA LYS A 347 -11.18 -7.46 -13.42
C LYS A 347 -11.60 -6.36 -12.43
N GLN A 348 -11.20 -6.44 -11.16
CA GLN A 348 -11.45 -5.41 -10.15
C GLN A 348 -10.31 -4.40 -9.98
N ILE A 349 -9.18 -4.56 -10.68
CA ILE A 349 -8.06 -3.61 -10.63
C ILE A 349 -8.53 -2.21 -11.05
N VAL A 350 -9.07 -2.07 -12.27
CA VAL A 350 -9.48 -0.77 -12.80
C VAL A 350 -10.62 -0.14 -11.97
N PRO A 351 -11.69 -0.86 -11.59
CA PRO A 351 -12.70 -0.31 -10.67
C PRO A 351 -12.12 0.20 -9.35
N THR A 352 -11.19 -0.55 -8.74
CA THR A 352 -10.54 -0.17 -7.48
C THR A 352 -9.68 1.08 -7.66
N ALA A 353 -8.90 1.16 -8.74
CA ALA A 353 -8.09 2.32 -9.05
C ALA A 353 -8.95 3.56 -9.34
N GLN A 354 -10.01 3.42 -10.13
CA GLN A 354 -10.89 4.54 -10.50
C GLN A 354 -11.58 5.19 -9.30
N GLU A 355 -12.15 4.40 -8.38
CA GLU A 355 -12.80 4.96 -7.19
C GLU A 355 -11.78 5.54 -6.20
N THR A 356 -10.63 4.89 -6.03
CA THR A 356 -9.55 5.36 -5.16
C THR A 356 -8.98 6.69 -5.66
N TRP A 357 -8.88 6.87 -6.98
CA TRP A 357 -8.42 8.12 -7.58
C TRP A 357 -9.30 9.32 -7.19
N LEU A 358 -10.61 9.13 -7.03
CA LEU A 358 -11.50 10.19 -6.56
C LEU A 358 -11.16 10.63 -5.13
N ALA A 359 -10.90 9.66 -4.24
CA ALA A 359 -10.45 9.96 -2.87
C ALA A 359 -9.07 10.63 -2.83
N LEU A 360 -8.11 10.11 -3.60
CA LEU A 360 -6.77 10.71 -3.73
C LEU A 360 -6.88 12.16 -4.19
N LYS A 361 -7.70 12.45 -5.19
CA LYS A 361 -7.91 13.81 -5.70
C LYS A 361 -8.45 14.75 -4.62
N VAL A 362 -9.38 14.29 -3.77
CA VAL A 362 -9.88 15.09 -2.63
C VAL A 362 -8.74 15.47 -1.67
N ILE A 363 -7.91 14.49 -1.29
CA ILE A 363 -6.78 14.72 -0.38
C ILE A 363 -5.76 15.68 -1.01
N MET A 364 -5.39 15.46 -2.28
CA MET A 364 -4.43 16.30 -2.99
C MET A 364 -4.93 17.73 -3.18
N LEU A 365 -6.21 17.93 -3.50
CA LEU A 365 -6.82 19.26 -3.59
C LEU A 365 -6.79 19.97 -2.24
N HIS A 366 -7.10 19.26 -1.15
CA HIS A 366 -7.03 19.84 0.19
C HIS A 366 -5.60 20.26 0.54
N ALA A 367 -4.60 19.42 0.26
CA ALA A 367 -3.19 19.72 0.50
C ALA A 367 -2.71 20.94 -0.31
N ARG A 368 -3.19 21.09 -1.55
CA ARG A 368 -2.91 22.24 -2.41
C ARG A 368 -3.50 23.55 -1.86
N ASP A 369 -4.71 23.49 -1.30
CA ASP A 369 -5.44 24.67 -0.83
C ASP A 369 -5.04 25.11 0.58
N HIS A 370 -4.49 24.18 1.37
CA HIS A 370 -4.05 24.42 2.74
C HIS A 370 -2.56 24.03 2.92
N PRO A 371 -1.63 24.67 2.17
CA PRO A 371 -0.21 24.48 2.38
C PRO A 371 0.17 25.16 3.69
N TYR A 372 0.43 24.35 4.71
CA TYR A 372 0.82 24.81 6.05
C TYR A 372 2.33 25.08 6.14
#